data_AF-A0A914T7K7-F1
#
_entry.id   AF-A0A914T7K7-F1
#
_cell.length_a   1.000
_cell.length_b   1.000
_cell.length_c   1.000
_cell.angle_alpha   90.00
_cell.angle_beta   90.00
_cell.angle_gamma   90.00
#
_symmetry.space_group_name_H-M   'P 1'
#
loop_
_entity.id
_entity.type
_entity.pdbx_description
1 polymer ?
#
loop_
_entity_poly.entity_id
_entity_poly.type
_entity_poly.pdbx_seq_one_letter_code
_entity_poly.pdbx_strand_id
1 'polypeptide(L)'
;MNRLFGKLHISSLLQSNVILSRGFASTKLPTGVSGSEQFADIGNLWKTVDEISKVKLPKPTPNAYALFTKLNMQHGISGRVQFPVIAEAWKTYPDEEKMKLKDKAAKLRNDAIAEFTKLPKEEQQAEFDEVAKKRADLKKNRRRRAFLKFCRETNRPTRPLNGFMLCSKKAAEEWNKMCEDEKKPYLDKYNQLLEIYKVDYEKWYKVYGKNYEALKKVYE
;
A
#
# COMPACT_ATOMS: atom_id res chain seq x y z
N MET A 1 -41.06 -7.55 37.58
CA MET A 1 -41.60 -7.60 36.20
C MET A 1 -40.63 -8.38 35.34
N ASN A 2 -41.00 -9.63 35.04
CA ASN A 2 -40.20 -10.61 34.31
C ASN A 2 -40.27 -10.35 32.80
N ARG A 3 -39.14 -10.33 32.10
CA ARG A 3 -39.08 -10.52 30.65
C ARG A 3 -38.19 -11.72 30.33
N LEU A 4 -38.88 -12.84 30.15
CA LEU A 4 -38.42 -14.07 29.52
C LEU A 4 -38.53 -13.97 27.99
N PHE A 5 -37.87 -14.90 27.30
CA PHE A 5 -37.87 -15.20 25.85
C PHE A 5 -36.90 -14.37 24.98
N GLY A 6 -36.05 -14.96 24.14
CA GLY A 6 -35.88 -16.36 23.77
C GLY A 6 -34.54 -16.59 23.04
N LYS A 7 -33.89 -17.71 23.37
CA LYS A 7 -32.71 -18.23 22.67
C LYS A 7 -33.18 -18.96 21.41
N LEU A 8 -32.77 -18.51 20.23
CA LEU A 8 -32.89 -19.29 19.00
C LEU A 8 -31.67 -20.22 18.90
N HIS A 9 -31.94 -21.50 19.17
CA HIS A 9 -31.09 -22.64 18.84
C HIS A 9 -31.28 -22.95 17.36
N ILE A 10 -30.21 -22.93 16.56
CA ILE A 10 -30.19 -23.65 15.28
C ILE A 10 -29.05 -24.67 15.41
N SER A 11 -29.45 -25.89 15.80
CA SER A 11 -28.60 -27.06 15.76
C SER A 11 -28.56 -27.65 14.34
N SER A 12 -27.35 -28.02 13.96
CA SER A 12 -26.96 -29.14 13.09
C SER A 12 -27.97 -29.72 12.08
N LEU A 13 -27.59 -29.68 10.81
CA LEU A 13 -27.85 -30.76 9.87
C LEU A 13 -26.51 -31.30 9.36
N LEU A 14 -26.31 -32.57 9.70
CA LEU A 14 -25.21 -33.47 9.37
C LEU A 14 -25.21 -33.82 7.87
N GLN A 15 -24.01 -34.15 7.38
CA GLN A 15 -23.63 -35.32 6.55
C GLN A 15 -24.59 -35.67 5.40
N SER A 16 -24.18 -35.89 4.15
CA SER A 16 -23.09 -36.75 3.68
C SER A 16 -23.09 -36.70 2.14
N ASN A 17 -22.10 -37.37 1.52
CA ASN A 17 -22.01 -37.77 0.11
C ASN A 17 -21.27 -36.77 -0.80
N VAL A 18 -20.35 -37.17 -1.69
CA VAL A 18 -19.83 -38.48 -2.08
C VAL A 18 -18.44 -38.23 -2.70
N ILE A 19 -17.53 -39.18 -2.49
CA ILE A 19 -16.22 -39.29 -3.12
C ILE A 19 -16.38 -39.38 -4.64
N LEU A 20 -15.82 -38.43 -5.38
CA LEU A 20 -15.51 -38.60 -6.81
C LEU A 20 -14.03 -38.31 -7.03
N SER A 21 -13.25 -39.38 -6.92
CA SER A 21 -11.91 -39.50 -7.48
C SER A 21 -12.00 -39.35 -8.99
N ARG A 22 -11.84 -38.12 -9.51
CA ARG A 22 -11.57 -37.89 -10.94
C ARG A 22 -10.06 -37.83 -11.15
N GLY A 23 -9.58 -38.77 -11.95
CA GLY A 23 -8.18 -38.95 -12.28
C GLY A 23 -7.54 -37.67 -12.83
N PHE A 24 -6.40 -37.33 -12.27
CA PHE A 24 -5.45 -36.42 -12.89
C PHE A 24 -4.85 -37.13 -14.11
N ALA A 25 -5.44 -36.88 -15.28
CA ALA A 25 -4.75 -37.13 -16.53
C ALA A 25 -3.56 -36.16 -16.60
N SER A 26 -2.36 -36.73 -16.59
CA SER A 26 -1.10 -36.02 -16.81
C SER A 26 -1.09 -35.45 -18.23
N THR A 27 -1.47 -34.19 -18.38
CA THR A 27 -1.25 -33.43 -19.61
C THR A 27 0.22 -33.11 -19.70
N LYS A 28 0.91 -33.79 -20.63
CA LYS A 28 2.28 -33.46 -21.05
C LYS A 28 2.34 -31.96 -21.35
N LEU A 29 3.25 -31.26 -20.66
CA LEU A 29 3.54 -29.86 -20.96
C LEU A 29 4.13 -29.77 -22.38
N PRO A 30 3.65 -28.84 -23.23
CA PRO A 30 4.23 -28.61 -24.53
C PRO A 30 5.65 -28.03 -24.37
N THR A 31 6.65 -28.87 -24.62
CA THR A 31 8.04 -28.46 -24.78
C THR A 31 8.18 -27.77 -26.14
N GLY A 32 8.03 -26.44 -26.18
CA GLY A 32 8.21 -25.73 -27.45
C GLY A 32 7.87 -24.24 -27.50
N VAL A 33 7.74 -23.53 -26.38
CA VAL A 33 7.52 -22.07 -26.42
C VAL A 33 8.80 -21.35 -26.02
N SER A 34 9.44 -20.76 -27.02
CA SER A 34 10.57 -19.83 -26.90
C SER A 34 10.23 -18.69 -25.92
N GLY A 35 11.05 -18.55 -24.87
CA GLY A 35 10.80 -17.69 -23.71
C GLY A 35 10.99 -16.17 -23.93
N SER A 36 11.07 -15.68 -25.17
CA SER A 36 11.27 -14.26 -25.45
C SER A 36 10.00 -13.47 -25.73
N GLU A 37 8.86 -14.10 -26.05
CA GLU A 37 7.61 -13.39 -26.37
C GLU A 37 6.69 -13.11 -25.18
N GLN A 38 6.91 -13.75 -24.02
CA GLN A 38 6.04 -13.56 -22.84
C GLN A 38 6.33 -12.29 -22.01
N PHE A 39 7.40 -11.55 -22.31
CA PHE A 39 7.76 -10.34 -21.56
C PHE A 39 7.25 -9.03 -22.19
N ALA A 40 6.82 -9.05 -23.45
CA ALA A 40 6.25 -7.87 -24.11
C ALA A 40 4.89 -7.45 -23.50
N ASP A 41 4.18 -8.38 -22.85
CA ASP A 41 2.82 -8.15 -22.34
C ASP A 41 2.78 -7.50 -20.95
N ILE A 42 3.90 -7.57 -20.21
CA ILE A 42 3.99 -6.93 -18.88
C ILE A 42 4.00 -5.39 -19.03
N GLY A 43 4.60 -4.85 -20.08
CA GLY A 43 4.67 -3.41 -20.33
C GLY A 43 3.30 -2.76 -20.57
N ASN A 44 2.39 -3.48 -21.23
CA ASN A 44 1.02 -3.01 -21.46
C ASN A 44 0.15 -3.10 -20.20
N LEU A 45 0.44 -4.06 -19.31
CA LEU A 45 -0.24 -4.21 -18.02
C LEU A 45 -0.01 -3.02 -17.09
N TRP A 46 1.19 -2.42 -17.08
CA TRP A 46 1.47 -1.25 -16.25
C TRP A 46 0.86 0.03 -16.80
N LYS A 47 0.79 0.20 -18.12
CA LYS A 47 0.10 1.34 -18.75
C LYS A 47 -1.40 1.33 -18.48
N THR A 48 -2.04 0.15 -18.52
CA THR A 48 -3.46 0.01 -18.16
C THR A 48 -3.70 0.26 -16.67
N VAL A 49 -2.79 -0.19 -15.78
CA VAL A 49 -2.90 0.13 -14.34
C VAL A 49 -2.76 1.64 -14.07
N ASP A 50 -1.88 2.33 -14.81
CA ASP A 50 -1.68 3.78 -14.67
C ASP A 50 -2.88 4.59 -15.19
N GLU A 51 -3.50 4.16 -16.30
CA GLU A 51 -4.75 4.74 -16.82
C GLU A 51 -5.96 4.46 -15.92
N ILE A 52 -6.07 3.24 -15.37
CA ILE A 52 -7.12 2.89 -14.39
C ILE A 52 -6.93 3.71 -13.10
N SER A 53 -5.69 4.04 -12.71
CA SER A 53 -5.44 4.88 -11.53
C SER A 53 -5.88 6.35 -11.69
N LYS A 54 -6.12 6.80 -12.93
CA LYS A 54 -6.65 8.14 -13.24
C LYS A 54 -8.16 8.23 -13.05
N VAL A 55 -8.86 7.11 -12.86
CA VAL A 55 -10.28 7.09 -12.49
C VAL A 55 -10.39 7.63 -11.06
N LYS A 56 -10.79 8.90 -10.96
CA LYS A 56 -10.95 9.60 -9.68
C LYS A 56 -12.21 9.08 -8.99
N LEU A 57 -12.09 7.98 -8.26
CA LEU A 57 -13.13 7.58 -7.32
C LEU A 57 -13.53 8.79 -6.45
N PRO A 58 -14.83 9.02 -6.21
CA PRO A 58 -15.29 10.05 -5.31
C PRO A 58 -14.70 9.73 -3.94
N LYS A 59 -13.72 10.56 -3.53
CA LYS A 59 -13.12 10.46 -2.21
C LYS A 59 -14.24 10.55 -1.19
N PRO A 60 -14.22 9.73 -0.12
CA PRO A 60 -15.25 9.80 0.90
C PRO A 60 -15.35 11.24 1.39
N THR A 61 -16.57 11.79 1.38
CA THR A 61 -16.76 13.19 1.78
C THR A 61 -16.42 13.36 3.25
N PRO A 62 -15.70 14.44 3.61
CA PRO A 62 -15.27 14.64 4.98
C PRO A 62 -16.50 14.83 5.88
N ASN A 63 -16.56 14.08 6.98
CA ASN A 63 -17.54 14.33 8.03
C ASN A 63 -17.21 15.62 8.81
N ALA A 64 -18.11 16.04 9.71
CA ALA A 64 -17.94 17.27 10.49
C ALA A 64 -16.61 17.33 11.25
N TYR A 65 -16.22 16.22 11.90
CA TYR A 65 -14.94 16.12 12.62
C TYR A 65 -13.73 16.21 11.69
N ALA A 66 -13.79 15.61 10.49
CA ALA A 66 -12.73 15.71 9.50
C ALA A 66 -12.59 17.14 8.96
N LEU A 67 -13.70 17.87 8.78
CA LEU A 67 -13.66 19.30 8.44
C LEU A 67 -13.03 20.12 9.56
N PHE A 68 -13.44 19.90 10.81
CA PHE A 68 -12.83 20.52 11.99
C PHE A 68 -11.32 20.25 12.06
N THR A 69 -10.93 19.00 11.86
CA THR A 69 -9.53 18.58 11.88
C THR A 69 -8.73 19.31 10.81
N LYS A 70 -9.26 19.44 9.59
CA LYS A 70 -8.59 20.21 8.52
C LYS A 70 -8.41 21.68 8.86
N LEU A 71 -9.38 22.30 9.56
CA LEU A 71 -9.30 23.70 9.97
C LEU A 71 -8.28 23.93 11.09
N ASN A 72 -8.04 22.93 11.94
CA ASN A 72 -7.17 23.05 13.12
C ASN A 72 -5.80 22.39 12.94
N MET A 73 -5.54 21.71 11.81
CA MET A 73 -4.21 21.17 11.53
C MET A 73 -3.25 22.28 11.15
N GLN A 74 -2.13 22.34 11.87
CA GLN A 74 -1.01 23.23 11.61
C GLN A 74 0.00 22.54 10.69
N HIS A 75 0.46 23.24 9.66
CA HIS A 75 1.51 22.75 8.78
C HIS A 75 2.85 22.67 9.52
N GLY A 76 3.68 21.67 9.19
CA GLY A 76 5.02 21.49 9.80
C GLY A 76 5.05 20.70 11.11
N ILE A 77 3.91 20.48 11.77
CA ILE A 77 3.83 19.64 12.99
C ILE A 77 3.35 18.24 12.63
N SER A 78 3.93 17.21 13.24
CA SER A 78 3.51 15.82 13.02
C SER A 78 2.05 15.59 13.44
N GLY A 79 1.26 14.99 12.55
CA GLY A 79 -0.14 14.65 12.84
C GLY A 79 -0.29 13.77 14.09
N ARG A 80 0.69 12.92 14.42
CA ARG A 80 0.66 12.10 15.65
C ARG A 80 0.60 12.94 16.93
N VAL A 81 1.21 14.14 16.91
CA VAL A 81 1.20 15.08 18.05
C VAL A 81 -0.08 15.91 18.04
N GLN A 82 -0.56 16.31 16.86
CA GLN A 82 -1.72 17.20 16.73
C GLN A 82 -3.06 16.48 16.96
N PHE A 83 -3.22 15.23 16.48
CA PHE A 83 -4.53 14.56 16.51
C PHE A 83 -5.11 14.40 17.93
N PRO A 84 -4.34 14.03 18.99
CA PRO A 84 -4.88 14.00 20.34
C PRO A 84 -5.38 15.36 20.83
N VAL A 85 -4.63 16.44 20.55
CA VAL A 85 -5.00 17.81 20.94
C VAL A 85 -6.27 18.26 20.23
N ILE A 86 -6.35 18.05 18.91
CA ILE A 86 -7.53 18.34 18.09
C ILE A 86 -8.74 17.51 18.55
N ALA A 87 -8.53 16.25 18.92
CA ALA A 87 -9.60 15.38 19.41
C ALA A 87 -10.19 15.88 20.75
N GLU A 88 -9.35 16.33 21.70
CA GLU A 88 -9.83 16.95 22.93
C GLU A 88 -10.55 18.27 22.66
N ALA A 89 -9.98 19.13 21.79
CA ALA A 89 -10.62 20.37 21.39
C ALA A 89 -12.00 20.15 20.75
N TRP A 90 -12.18 19.07 19.97
CA TRP A 90 -13.48 18.70 19.41
C TRP A 90 -14.50 18.31 20.47
N LYS A 91 -14.10 17.65 21.57
CA LYS A 91 -15.03 17.29 22.65
C LYS A 91 -15.59 18.54 23.33
N THR A 92 -14.72 19.51 23.61
CA THR A 92 -15.09 20.79 24.24
C THR A 92 -15.65 21.82 23.24
N TYR A 93 -15.71 21.49 21.95
CA TYR A 93 -16.19 22.41 20.92
C TYR A 93 -17.71 22.66 21.08
N PRO A 94 -18.19 23.92 20.97
CA PRO A 94 -19.61 24.24 21.13
C PRO A 94 -20.51 23.46 20.16
N ASP A 95 -21.65 22.97 20.66
CA ASP A 95 -22.54 22.13 19.85
C ASP A 95 -23.20 22.89 18.68
N GLU A 96 -23.45 24.19 18.85
CA GLU A 96 -23.93 25.07 17.76
C GLU A 96 -22.94 25.09 16.58
N GLU A 97 -21.64 25.21 16.87
CA GLU A 97 -20.58 25.20 15.86
C GLU A 97 -20.39 23.80 15.25
N LYS A 98 -20.53 22.73 16.06
CA LYS A 98 -20.55 21.35 15.54
C LYS A 98 -21.70 21.15 14.55
N MET A 99 -22.88 21.72 14.80
CA MET A 99 -24.03 21.63 13.90
C MET A 99 -23.75 22.31 12.57
N LYS A 100 -23.18 23.52 12.55
CA LYS A 100 -22.76 24.19 11.30
C LYS A 100 -21.80 23.32 10.46
N LEU A 101 -20.85 22.64 11.12
CA LEU A 101 -19.93 21.72 10.44
C LEU A 101 -20.61 20.44 9.94
N LYS A 102 -21.62 19.93 10.65
CA LYS A 102 -22.46 18.82 10.17
C LYS A 102 -23.26 19.21 8.94
N ASP A 103 -23.87 20.38 8.93
CA ASP A 103 -24.63 20.88 7.79
C ASP A 103 -23.73 21.07 6.57
N LYS A 104 -22.54 21.64 6.78
CA LYS A 104 -21.52 21.76 5.73
C LYS A 104 -21.08 20.39 5.19
N ALA A 105 -20.85 19.41 6.07
CA ALA A 105 -20.49 18.04 5.66
C ALA A 105 -21.64 17.35 4.90
N ALA A 106 -22.89 17.56 5.32
CA ALA A 106 -24.07 17.04 4.65
C ALA A 106 -24.22 17.65 3.25
N LYS A 107 -24.03 18.97 3.12
CA LYS A 107 -24.04 19.65 1.82
C LYS A 107 -22.98 19.07 0.88
N LEU A 108 -21.73 18.95 1.33
CA LEU A 108 -20.65 18.36 0.53
C LEU A 108 -20.96 16.91 0.11
N ARG A 109 -21.62 16.14 0.98
CA ARG A 109 -22.07 14.78 0.65
C ARG A 109 -23.15 14.78 -0.42
N ASN A 110 -24.14 15.67 -0.31
CA ASN A 110 -25.22 15.78 -1.29
C ASN A 110 -24.69 16.25 -2.65
N ASP A 111 -23.78 17.22 -2.65
CA ASP A 111 -23.12 17.72 -3.86
C ASP A 111 -22.34 16.59 -4.55
N ALA A 112 -21.55 15.81 -3.79
CA ALA A 112 -20.81 14.67 -4.33
C ALA A 112 -21.73 13.55 -4.85
N ILE A 113 -22.86 13.30 -4.20
CA ILE A 113 -23.88 12.35 -4.71
C ILE A 113 -24.48 12.88 -6.01
N ALA A 114 -24.85 14.17 -6.06
CA ALA A 114 -25.41 14.79 -7.26
C ALA A 114 -24.42 14.75 -8.43
N GLU A 115 -23.14 15.04 -8.20
CA GLU A 115 -22.07 14.90 -9.19
C GLU A 115 -21.94 13.45 -9.67
N PHE A 116 -21.89 12.47 -8.75
CA PHE A 116 -21.80 11.06 -9.10
C PHE A 116 -23.02 10.57 -9.91
N THR A 117 -24.23 11.03 -9.57
CA THR A 117 -25.45 10.65 -10.31
C THR A 117 -25.53 11.22 -11.72
N LYS A 118 -24.78 12.28 -12.03
CA LYS A 118 -24.67 12.83 -13.40
C LYS A 118 -23.80 11.97 -14.31
N LEU A 119 -22.96 11.11 -13.76
CA LEU A 119 -22.09 10.23 -14.55
C LEU A 119 -22.92 9.15 -15.28
N PRO A 120 -22.51 8.71 -16.48
CA PRO A 120 -23.09 7.56 -17.15
C PRO A 120 -23.10 6.31 -16.26
N LYS A 121 -24.14 5.46 -16.40
CA LYS A 121 -24.27 4.23 -15.59
C LYS A 121 -23.07 3.29 -15.73
N GLU A 122 -22.44 3.26 -16.90
CA GLU A 122 -21.25 2.45 -17.16
C GLU A 122 -20.06 2.92 -16.32
N GLU A 123 -19.85 4.23 -16.21
CA GLU A 123 -18.79 4.80 -15.37
C GLU A 123 -19.08 4.57 -13.88
N GLN A 124 -20.33 4.75 -13.45
CA GLN A 124 -20.74 4.46 -12.06
C GLN A 124 -20.44 3.00 -11.68
N GLN A 125 -20.76 2.05 -12.57
CA GLN A 125 -20.50 0.63 -12.34
C GLN A 125 -19.00 0.32 -12.29
N ALA A 126 -18.21 0.90 -13.21
CA ALA A 126 -16.76 0.75 -13.22
C ALA A 126 -16.12 1.22 -11.91
N GLU A 127 -16.60 2.33 -11.33
CA GLU A 127 -16.13 2.80 -10.02
C GLU A 127 -16.48 1.82 -8.88
N PHE A 128 -17.68 1.25 -8.88
CA PHE A 128 -18.07 0.23 -7.89
C PHE A 128 -17.20 -1.02 -8.00
N ASP A 129 -16.93 -1.49 -9.21
CA ASP A 129 -16.08 -2.66 -9.46
C ASP A 129 -14.63 -2.40 -9.04
N GLU A 130 -14.10 -1.19 -9.28
CA GLU A 130 -12.77 -0.79 -8.83
C GLU A 130 -12.67 -0.77 -7.30
N VAL A 131 -13.67 -0.20 -6.62
CA VAL A 131 -13.75 -0.21 -5.14
C VAL A 131 -13.84 -1.66 -4.61
N ALA A 132 -14.64 -2.51 -5.25
CA ALA A 132 -14.78 -3.92 -4.88
C ALA A 132 -13.45 -4.67 -5.04
N LYS A 133 -12.73 -4.45 -6.15
CA LYS A 133 -11.39 -5.01 -6.40
C LYS A 133 -10.38 -4.56 -5.35
N LYS A 134 -10.29 -3.24 -5.06
CA LYS A 134 -9.42 -2.70 -4.00
C LYS A 134 -9.72 -3.32 -2.64
N ARG A 135 -11.01 -3.51 -2.29
CA ARG A 135 -11.42 -4.19 -1.06
C ARG A 135 -11.00 -5.66 -1.03
N ALA A 136 -11.11 -6.39 -2.14
CA ALA A 136 -10.66 -7.78 -2.27
C ALA A 136 -9.14 -7.89 -2.10
N ASP A 137 -8.36 -7.00 -2.71
CA ASP A 137 -6.91 -6.96 -2.59
C ASP A 137 -6.45 -6.64 -1.17
N LEU A 138 -7.11 -5.69 -0.49
CA LEU A 138 -6.86 -5.41 0.92
C LEU A 138 -7.14 -6.64 1.79
N LYS A 139 -8.20 -7.40 1.51
CA LYS A 139 -8.52 -8.65 2.23
C LYS A 139 -7.44 -9.71 2.00
N LYS A 140 -6.97 -9.87 0.77
CA LYS A 140 -5.83 -10.75 0.41
C LYS A 140 -4.56 -10.34 1.16
N ASN A 141 -4.25 -9.05 1.18
CA ASN A 141 -3.09 -8.50 1.88
C ASN A 141 -3.17 -8.66 3.40
N ARG A 142 -4.36 -8.52 4.02
CA ARG A 142 -4.57 -8.80 5.45
C ARG A 142 -4.23 -10.25 5.79
N ARG A 143 -4.69 -11.21 4.98
CA ARG A 143 -4.35 -12.64 5.14
C ARG A 143 -2.85 -12.88 5.02
N ARG A 144 -2.19 -12.28 4.03
CA ARG A 144 -0.74 -12.35 3.87
C ARG A 144 0.00 -11.79 5.08
N ARG A 145 -0.42 -10.63 5.61
CA ARG A 145 0.18 -10.04 6.82
C ARG A 145 -0.01 -10.93 8.05
N ALA A 146 -1.18 -11.52 8.24
CA ALA A 146 -1.44 -12.46 9.32
C ALA A 146 -0.52 -13.70 9.22
N PHE A 147 -0.38 -14.27 8.02
CA PHE A 147 0.56 -15.37 7.79
C PHE A 147 2.01 -14.98 8.07
N LEU A 148 2.46 -13.80 7.61
CA LEU A 148 3.81 -13.31 7.89
C LEU A 148 4.04 -13.07 9.39
N LYS A 149 3.03 -12.59 10.12
CA LYS A 149 3.08 -12.46 11.58
C LYS A 149 3.24 -13.82 12.25
N PHE A 150 2.43 -14.81 11.86
CA PHE A 150 2.55 -16.19 12.33
C PHE A 150 3.95 -16.79 12.05
N CYS A 151 4.50 -16.58 10.86
CA CYS A 151 5.86 -17.04 10.53
C CYS A 151 6.94 -16.42 11.42
N ARG A 152 6.80 -15.14 11.78
CA ARG A 152 7.72 -14.47 12.71
C ARG A 152 7.62 -15.04 14.12
N GLU A 153 6.42 -15.28 14.61
CA GLU A 153 6.18 -15.78 15.98
C GLU A 153 6.62 -17.24 16.15
N THR A 154 6.50 -18.06 15.10
CA THR A 154 6.85 -19.48 15.16
C THR A 154 8.34 -19.78 14.97
N ASN A 155 9.21 -18.75 14.90
CA ASN A 155 10.63 -18.88 14.55
C ASN A 155 10.87 -19.79 13.32
N ARG A 156 9.87 -19.88 12.43
CA ARG A 156 9.97 -20.70 11.23
C ARG A 156 11.15 -20.14 10.45
N PRO A 157 12.15 -20.95 10.07
CA PRO A 157 13.36 -20.44 9.46
C PRO A 157 12.96 -19.54 8.30
N THR A 158 13.28 -18.25 8.46
CA THR A 158 13.22 -17.26 7.38
C THR A 158 13.82 -17.96 6.17
N ARG A 159 13.11 -17.93 5.03
CA ARG A 159 13.49 -18.63 3.79
C ARG A 159 15.01 -18.83 3.71
N PRO A 160 15.50 -20.05 3.41
CA PRO A 160 16.93 -20.31 3.37
C PRO A 160 17.60 -19.15 2.64
N LEU A 161 18.51 -18.48 3.34
CA LEU A 161 19.19 -17.31 2.81
C LEU A 161 19.68 -17.70 1.41
N ASN A 162 19.29 -16.94 0.40
CA ASN A 162 19.80 -17.21 -0.94
C ASN A 162 21.33 -17.09 -0.91
N GLY A 163 22.02 -17.68 -1.90
CA GLY A 163 23.48 -17.70 -1.92
C GLY A 163 24.10 -16.32 -1.70
N PHE A 164 23.51 -15.28 -2.31
CA PHE A 164 23.92 -13.89 -2.12
C PHE A 164 23.83 -13.41 -0.65
N MET A 165 22.72 -13.68 0.03
CA MET A 165 22.52 -13.29 1.43
C MET A 165 23.44 -14.06 2.39
N LEU A 166 23.76 -15.32 2.09
CA LEU A 166 24.77 -16.08 2.83
C LEU A 166 26.17 -15.50 2.65
N CYS A 167 26.56 -15.20 1.41
CA CYS A 167 27.84 -14.56 1.11
C CYS A 167 27.94 -13.18 1.77
N SER A 168 26.88 -12.38 1.71
CA SER A 168 26.83 -11.05 2.33
C SER A 168 26.96 -11.13 3.85
N LYS A 169 26.30 -12.10 4.49
CA LYS A 169 26.40 -12.32 5.94
C LYS A 169 27.84 -12.72 6.34
N LYS A 170 28.45 -13.67 5.63
CA LYS A 170 29.83 -14.08 5.88
C LYS A 170 30.82 -12.93 5.69
N ALA A 171 30.69 -12.19 4.59
CA ALA A 171 31.54 -11.03 4.32
C ALA A 171 31.41 -9.95 5.41
N ALA A 172 30.19 -9.71 5.92
CA ALA A 172 29.97 -8.78 7.04
C ALA A 172 30.60 -9.28 8.35
N GLU A 173 30.51 -10.59 8.65
CA GLU A 173 31.16 -11.19 9.81
C GLU A 173 32.69 -11.11 9.71
N GLU A 174 33.27 -11.37 8.54
CA GLU A 174 34.71 -11.22 8.28
C GLU A 174 35.14 -9.76 8.40
N TRP A 175 34.40 -8.82 7.81
CA TRP A 175 34.65 -7.39 7.95
C TRP A 175 34.65 -6.93 9.42
N ASN A 176 33.73 -7.44 10.24
CA ASN A 176 33.68 -7.10 11.66
C ASN A 176 34.86 -7.67 12.46
N LYS A 177 35.51 -8.72 11.96
CA LYS A 177 36.72 -9.30 12.58
C LYS A 177 38.01 -8.62 12.14
N MET A 178 38.03 -7.98 10.98
CA MET A 178 39.21 -7.28 10.46
C MET A 178 39.57 -6.05 11.31
N CYS A 179 40.87 -5.83 11.52
CA CYS A 179 41.38 -4.62 12.17
C CYS A 179 41.33 -3.41 11.22
N GLU A 180 41.59 -2.21 11.73
CA GLU A 180 41.53 -0.98 10.92
C GLU A 180 42.58 -0.96 9.80
N ASP A 181 43.78 -1.51 10.05
CA ASP A 181 44.84 -1.59 9.05
C ASP A 181 44.46 -2.50 7.87
N GLU A 182 43.79 -3.63 8.15
CA GLU A 182 43.26 -4.54 7.12
C GLU A 182 42.10 -3.92 6.32
N LYS A 183 41.32 -3.03 6.95
CA LYS A 183 40.22 -2.30 6.30
C LYS A 183 40.71 -1.14 5.44
N LYS A 184 41.86 -0.56 5.75
CA LYS A 184 42.44 0.60 5.08
C LYS A 184 42.43 0.53 3.54
N PRO A 185 42.93 -0.54 2.88
CA PRO A 185 42.92 -0.59 1.41
C PRO A 185 41.50 -0.56 0.80
N TYR A 186 40.50 -1.12 1.50
CA TYR A 186 39.11 -1.08 1.04
C TYR A 186 38.49 0.30 1.21
N LEU A 187 38.81 0.99 2.31
CA LEU A 187 38.38 2.37 2.56
C LEU A 187 39.02 3.34 1.57
N ASP A 188 40.31 3.18 1.28
CA ASP A 188 41.02 3.99 0.29
C ASP A 188 40.39 3.81 -1.11
N LYS A 189 40.09 2.57 -1.50
CA LYS A 189 39.40 2.28 -2.77
C LYS A 189 37.97 2.84 -2.79
N TYR A 190 37.23 2.75 -1.68
CA TYR A 190 35.91 3.35 -1.56
C TYR A 190 35.97 4.88 -1.74
N ASN A 191 36.93 5.55 -1.11
CA ASN A 191 37.13 6.99 -1.23
C ASN A 191 37.48 7.39 -2.67
N GLN A 192 38.34 6.62 -3.36
CA GLN A 192 38.64 6.85 -4.78
C GLN A 192 37.38 6.75 -5.66
N LEU A 193 36.56 5.70 -5.45
CA LEU A 193 35.30 5.53 -6.19
C LEU A 193 34.28 6.62 -5.85
N LEU A 194 34.26 7.10 -4.61
CA LEU A 194 33.40 8.19 -4.19
C LEU A 194 33.77 9.51 -4.88
N GLU A 195 35.06 9.80 -5.07
CA GLU A 195 35.51 10.98 -5.82
C GLU A 195 35.15 10.88 -7.30
N ILE A 196 35.32 9.71 -7.92
CA ILE A 196 34.87 9.47 -9.31
C ILE A 196 33.35 9.70 -9.40
N TYR A 197 32.58 9.14 -8.47
CA TYR A 197 31.14 9.31 -8.43
C TYR A 197 30.73 10.78 -8.30
N LYS A 198 31.39 11.58 -7.44
CA LYS A 198 31.10 13.02 -7.31
C LYS A 198 31.31 13.76 -8.63
N VAL A 199 32.42 13.50 -9.32
CA VAL A 199 32.72 14.12 -10.62
C VAL A 199 31.67 13.75 -11.67
N ASP A 200 31.30 12.47 -11.75
CA ASP A 200 30.30 12.00 -12.71
C ASP A 200 28.90 12.52 -12.36
N TYR A 201 28.57 12.60 -11.07
CA TYR A 201 27.33 13.19 -10.59
C TYR A 201 27.24 14.69 -10.95
N GLU A 202 28.31 15.46 -10.78
CA GLU A 202 28.33 16.87 -11.19
C GLU A 202 28.14 17.04 -12.71
N LYS A 203 28.79 16.20 -13.52
CA LYS A 203 28.61 16.20 -14.98
C LYS A 203 27.16 15.89 -15.34
N TRP A 204 26.60 14.82 -14.76
CA TRP A 204 25.22 14.44 -14.96
C TRP A 204 24.26 15.56 -14.52
N TYR A 205 24.50 16.17 -13.36
CA TYR A 205 23.67 17.25 -12.82
C TYR A 205 23.73 18.52 -13.68
N LYS A 206 24.89 18.85 -14.27
CA LYS A 206 25.02 19.98 -15.22
C LYS A 206 24.17 19.77 -16.49
N VAL A 207 24.11 18.55 -17.00
CA VAL A 207 23.37 18.22 -18.24
C VAL A 207 21.87 18.02 -17.96
N TYR A 208 21.54 17.27 -16.92
CA TYR A 208 20.18 16.78 -16.67
C TYR A 208 19.55 17.36 -15.39
N GLY A 209 20.36 17.74 -14.40
CA GLY A 209 19.90 18.19 -13.07
C GLY A 209 19.05 19.45 -13.10
N LYS A 210 19.38 20.42 -13.96
CA LYS A 210 18.55 21.63 -14.15
C LYS A 210 17.14 21.31 -14.64
N ASN A 211 17.00 20.32 -15.52
CA ASN A 211 15.71 19.88 -16.02
C ASN A 211 14.94 19.07 -14.97
N TYR A 212 15.64 18.30 -14.14
CA TYR A 212 15.04 17.55 -13.04
C TYR A 212 14.50 18.47 -11.93
N GLU A 213 15.22 19.53 -11.57
CA GLU A 213 14.72 20.53 -10.61
C GLU A 213 13.54 21.35 -11.15
N ALA A 214 13.56 21.69 -12.44
CA ALA A 214 12.43 22.32 -13.10
C ALA A 214 11.19 21.41 -13.08
N LEU A 215 11.36 20.12 -13.38
CA LEU A 215 10.29 19.12 -13.28
C LEU A 215 9.81 18.96 -11.84
N LYS A 216 10.71 18.86 -10.86
CA LYS A 216 10.35 18.73 -9.44
C LYS A 216 9.45 19.88 -8.98
N LYS A 217 9.75 21.12 -9.39
CA LYS A 217 8.91 22.30 -9.09
C LYS A 217 7.54 22.31 -9.79
N VAL A 218 7.38 21.58 -10.89
CA VAL A 218 6.07 21.44 -11.57
C VAL A 218 5.17 20.43 -10.85
N TYR A 219 5.76 19.50 -10.09
CA TYR A 219 5.05 18.42 -9.39
C TYR A 219 4.89 18.62 -7.88
N GLU A 220 5.45 19.67 -7.30
CA GLU A 220 5.23 20.12 -5.92
C GLU A 220 4.21 21.27 -5.87
#